data_AF-A0A954MMX7-F1
#
_entry.id   AF-A0A954MMX7-F1
#
_cell.length_a   1.000
_cell.length_b   1.000
_cell.length_c   1.000
_cell.angle_alpha   90.00
_cell.angle_beta   90.00
_cell.angle_gamma   90.00
#
_symmetry.space_group_name_H-M   'P 1'
#
loop_
_entity.id
_entity.type
_entity.pdbx_description
1 polymer ?
#
loop_
_entity_poly.entity_id
_entity_poly.type
_entity_poly.pdbx_seq_one_letter_code
_entity_poly.pdbx_strand_id
1 'polypeptide(L)'
;MIRKLSIVLLCVTGFFGDVHGADPLVELVTKESVYRGRNVVHSSSYCWLETPLGRYEKVDLNQVVSFRKLDGPYRASTHFEQSSALRKELGKDFEMRADGHYLIAGPAGRVALYGTLLNDAFRSNWSYFSRRGFRLREPEHPLVVIILPSHEAFLEFVAARGSQKVSQHLRGQYERQSNQMVFYDEADAAGNISSFVRGTVIHESVHQFTFNTGLTQRLADLPTWLVEGLAINLEEDANREGKGTRMERASSSRLAAYTRFRRLEPNWSLPEFLADDGPLFKQQTLDAYAVSWALTFYLMETRPAEFSRYLQHLQQRDLRQKYSPQDRLADFQKVFGHDLRTFEIQWARFMDELATN
;
A
#
# COMPACT_ATOMS: atom_id res chain seq x y z
N MET A 1 -15.02 15.59 36.25
CA MET A 1 -14.37 15.29 34.95
C MET A 1 -14.37 13.81 34.57
N ILE A 2 -14.22 12.87 35.51
CA ILE A 2 -14.14 11.42 35.25
C ILE A 2 -15.42 10.81 34.60
N ARG A 3 -16.61 11.38 34.87
CA ARG A 3 -17.89 10.91 34.28
C ARG A 3 -18.10 11.26 32.80
N LYS A 4 -17.44 12.28 32.23
CA LYS A 4 -17.60 12.65 30.80
C LYS A 4 -16.75 11.77 29.88
N LEU A 5 -15.52 11.45 30.30
CA LEU A 5 -14.64 10.51 29.55
C LEU A 5 -15.26 9.11 29.45
N SER A 6 -15.91 8.65 30.53
CA SER A 6 -16.54 7.33 30.59
C SER A 6 -17.73 7.19 29.62
N ILE A 7 -18.44 8.28 29.33
CA ILE A 7 -19.58 8.27 28.38
C ILE A 7 -19.08 8.27 26.93
N VAL A 8 -18.03 9.03 26.60
CA VAL A 8 -17.41 8.95 25.27
C VAL A 8 -16.84 7.55 25.03
N LEU A 9 -16.21 6.93 26.03
CA LEU A 9 -15.69 5.57 25.92
C LEU A 9 -16.80 4.52 25.73
N LEU A 10 -17.90 4.59 26.51
CA LEU A 10 -19.03 3.66 26.39
C LEU A 10 -19.82 3.85 25.08
N CYS A 11 -19.96 5.08 24.57
CA CYS A 11 -20.66 5.35 23.31
C CYS A 11 -19.80 5.02 22.09
N VAL A 12 -18.47 5.13 22.19
CA VAL A 12 -17.56 4.62 21.16
C VAL A 12 -17.64 3.09 21.18
N THR A 13 -17.35 2.41 22.29
CA THR A 13 -17.33 0.92 22.30
C THR A 13 -18.70 0.26 22.07
N GLY A 14 -19.80 0.85 22.53
CA GLY A 14 -21.15 0.27 22.46
C GLY A 14 -21.87 0.37 21.11
N PHE A 15 -21.35 1.13 20.14
CA PHE A 15 -21.98 1.31 18.82
C PHE A 15 -21.17 0.77 17.64
N PHE A 16 -19.96 0.24 17.88
CA PHE A 16 -19.13 -0.40 16.83
C PHE A 16 -19.27 -1.92 16.78
N GLY A 17 -20.22 -2.47 17.55
CA GLY A 17 -20.59 -3.89 17.50
C GLY A 17 -22.07 -4.02 17.24
N ASP A 18 -22.48 -4.00 15.96
CA ASP A 18 -23.56 -4.85 15.47
C ASP A 18 -23.58 -4.88 13.94
N VAL A 19 -23.74 -6.10 13.44
CA VAL A 19 -23.65 -6.55 12.06
C VAL A 19 -24.97 -6.19 11.33
N HIS A 20 -24.86 -5.72 10.08
CA HIS A 20 -25.91 -5.49 9.05
C HIS A 20 -26.37 -4.04 8.74
N GLY A 21 -25.71 -2.99 9.24
CA GLY A 21 -25.94 -1.60 8.82
C GLY A 21 -24.76 -0.99 8.05
N ALA A 22 -25.01 0.02 7.20
CA ALA A 22 -23.92 0.83 6.64
C ALA A 22 -23.15 1.54 7.77
N ASP A 23 -21.82 1.64 7.62
CA ASP A 23 -20.94 2.18 8.67
C ASP A 23 -21.42 3.57 9.13
N PRO A 24 -21.51 3.85 10.43
CA PRO A 24 -21.96 5.14 10.92
C PRO A 24 -20.92 6.22 10.64
N LEU A 25 -21.38 7.36 10.12
CA LEU A 25 -20.57 8.57 10.08
C LEU A 25 -20.54 9.20 11.49
N VAL A 26 -19.35 9.46 12.01
CA VAL A 26 -19.18 10.07 13.34
C VAL A 26 -18.43 11.39 13.26
N GLU A 27 -18.67 12.24 14.25
CA GLU A 27 -17.96 13.49 14.49
C GLU A 27 -17.27 13.43 15.86
N LEU A 28 -15.98 13.71 15.88
CA LEU A 28 -15.17 13.90 17.09
C LEU A 28 -14.65 15.34 17.10
N VAL A 29 -14.97 16.08 18.17
CA VAL A 29 -14.52 17.46 18.33
C VAL A 29 -13.45 17.50 19.41
N THR A 30 -12.27 18.03 19.07
CA THR A 30 -11.23 18.40 20.04
C THR A 30 -11.22 19.91 20.24
N LYS A 31 -10.30 20.43 21.06
CA LYS A 31 -10.11 21.89 21.17
C LYS A 31 -9.54 22.52 19.90
N GLU A 32 -8.83 21.74 19.09
CA GLU A 32 -8.06 22.23 17.95
C GLU A 32 -8.75 21.97 16.61
N SER A 33 -9.58 20.93 16.52
CA SER A 33 -10.13 20.47 15.23
C SER A 33 -11.42 19.68 15.39
N VAL A 34 -12.14 19.56 14.27
CA VAL A 34 -13.33 18.71 14.13
C VAL A 34 -13.00 17.63 13.13
N TYR A 35 -13.13 16.38 13.56
CA TYR A 35 -12.85 15.20 12.76
C TYR A 35 -14.16 14.52 12.38
N ARG A 36 -14.29 14.11 11.11
CA ARG A 36 -15.49 13.43 10.58
C ARG A 36 -15.11 12.24 9.73
N GLY A 37 -15.68 11.08 10.03
CA GLY A 37 -15.38 9.85 9.29
C GLY A 37 -16.09 8.62 9.84
N ARG A 38 -15.82 7.46 9.25
CA ARG A 38 -16.17 6.17 9.87
C ARG A 38 -15.04 5.72 10.78
N ASN A 39 -15.37 5.05 11.88
CA ASN A 39 -14.36 4.44 12.73
C ASN A 39 -13.80 3.20 12.06
N VAL A 40 -12.47 3.14 11.96
CA VAL A 40 -11.75 2.00 11.38
C VAL A 40 -11.24 1.09 12.49
N VAL A 41 -10.63 1.71 13.50
CA VAL A 41 -10.09 1.02 14.68
C VAL A 41 -9.96 2.01 15.83
N HIS A 42 -10.24 1.56 17.05
CA HIS A 42 -10.09 2.38 18.24
C HIS A 42 -9.57 1.58 19.44
N SER A 43 -9.05 2.31 20.42
CA SER A 43 -8.68 1.81 21.74
C SER A 43 -9.31 2.71 22.82
N SER A 44 -8.87 2.56 24.07
CA SER A 44 -9.25 3.48 25.14
C SER A 44 -8.66 4.89 25.00
N SER A 45 -7.59 5.07 24.22
CA SER A 45 -6.85 6.34 24.12
C SER A 45 -6.85 6.96 22.72
N TYR A 46 -7.17 6.21 21.67
CA TYR A 46 -7.18 6.74 20.31
C TYR A 46 -8.30 6.15 19.46
N CYS A 47 -8.69 6.87 18.41
CA CYS A 47 -9.56 6.38 17.33
C CYS A 47 -8.95 6.76 15.99
N TRP A 48 -8.89 5.81 15.07
CA TRP A 48 -8.60 6.06 13.67
C TRP A 48 -9.93 6.21 12.91
N LEU A 49 -10.12 7.39 12.34
CA LEU A 49 -11.24 7.67 11.45
C LEU A 49 -10.79 7.60 10.00
N GLU A 50 -11.64 7.05 9.12
CA GLU A 50 -11.54 7.26 7.68
C GLU A 50 -12.49 8.37 7.27
N THR A 51 -11.94 9.45 6.75
CA THR A 51 -12.72 10.58 6.24
C THR A 51 -13.41 10.21 4.93
N PRO A 52 -14.47 10.92 4.52
CA PRO A 52 -15.07 10.72 3.18
C PRO A 52 -14.06 10.84 2.03
N LEU A 53 -12.94 11.55 2.21
CA LEU A 53 -11.85 11.65 1.23
C LEU A 53 -10.91 10.44 1.20
N GLY A 54 -11.18 9.39 2.01
CA GLY A 54 -10.36 8.19 2.10
C GLY A 54 -9.07 8.38 2.91
N ARG A 55 -8.92 9.51 3.61
CA ARG A 55 -7.77 9.77 4.50
C ARG A 55 -8.02 9.15 5.88
N TYR A 56 -6.97 8.60 6.49
CA TYR A 56 -7.00 8.21 7.89
C TYR A 56 -6.51 9.33 8.80
N GLU A 57 -7.29 9.59 9.84
CA GLU A 57 -6.97 10.59 10.86
C GLU A 57 -6.98 9.90 12.22
N LYS A 58 -5.85 9.99 12.92
CA LYS A 58 -5.74 9.50 14.29
C LYS A 58 -6.16 10.60 15.25
N VAL A 59 -7.20 10.34 16.02
CA VAL A 59 -7.71 11.24 17.05
C VAL A 59 -7.30 10.71 18.41
N ASP A 60 -6.61 11.54 19.20
CA ASP A 60 -6.37 11.27 20.63
C ASP A 60 -7.68 11.49 21.40
N LEU A 61 -8.25 10.41 21.91
CA LEU A 61 -9.54 10.44 22.59
C LEU A 61 -9.50 11.23 23.91
N ASN A 62 -8.31 11.42 24.50
CA ASN A 62 -8.17 12.25 25.70
C ASN A 62 -8.40 13.75 25.41
N GLN A 63 -8.30 14.16 24.15
CA GLN A 63 -8.50 15.54 23.71
C GLN A 63 -9.92 15.81 23.22
N VAL A 64 -10.75 14.77 23.08
CA VAL A 64 -12.12 14.88 22.58
C VAL A 64 -13.02 15.51 23.64
N VAL A 65 -13.64 16.63 23.29
CA VAL A 65 -14.58 17.38 24.14
C VAL A 65 -16.04 17.06 23.83
N SER A 66 -16.33 16.62 22.59
CA SER A 66 -17.67 16.16 22.20
C SER A 66 -17.61 15.09 21.12
N PHE A 67 -18.61 14.21 21.11
CA PHE A 67 -18.80 13.16 20.13
C PHE A 67 -20.26 13.15 19.69
N ARG A 68 -20.51 12.95 18.40
CA ARG A 68 -21.84 12.74 17.86
C ARG A 68 -21.81 11.73 16.72
N LYS A 69 -22.78 10.82 16.69
CA LYS A 69 -23.15 10.09 15.48
C LYS A 69 -23.95 11.01 14.57
N LEU A 70 -23.48 11.20 13.34
CA LEU A 70 -24.16 12.04 12.36
C LEU A 70 -25.33 11.28 11.72
N ASP A 71 -26.30 12.03 11.22
CA ASP A 71 -27.45 11.47 10.52
C ASP A 71 -27.00 11.00 9.12
N GLY A 72 -27.39 9.77 8.77
CA GLY A 72 -27.01 9.14 7.51
C GLY A 72 -25.76 8.24 7.60
N PRO A 73 -25.58 7.35 6.63
CA PRO A 73 -24.44 6.44 6.60
C PRO A 73 -23.17 7.17 6.16
N TYR A 74 -22.02 6.60 6.50
CA TYR A 74 -20.77 6.94 5.84
C TYR A 74 -20.91 6.73 4.32
N ARG A 75 -20.36 7.67 3.55
CA ARG A 75 -20.23 7.54 2.10
C ARG A 75 -18.87 8.07 1.68
N ALA A 76 -18.17 7.30 0.86
CA ALA A 76 -17.02 7.81 0.14
C ALA A 76 -17.38 9.01 -0.75
N SER A 77 -16.46 9.94 -0.83
CA SER A 77 -16.54 11.08 -1.73
C SER A 77 -16.52 10.64 -3.19
N THR A 78 -17.32 11.32 -3.99
CA THR A 78 -17.30 11.22 -5.45
C THR A 78 -16.01 11.83 -6.02
N HIS A 79 -15.69 11.52 -7.28
CA HIS A 79 -14.62 12.18 -8.02
C HIS A 79 -14.74 13.71 -7.99
N PHE A 80 -15.96 14.25 -8.07
CA PHE A 80 -16.20 15.70 -8.03
C PHE A 80 -15.85 16.30 -6.67
N GLU A 81 -16.31 15.68 -5.57
CA GLU A 81 -16.02 16.13 -4.20
C GLU A 81 -14.52 16.07 -3.90
N GLN A 82 -13.85 14.98 -4.29
CA GLN A 82 -12.40 14.83 -4.20
C GLN A 82 -11.65 15.87 -5.03
N SER A 83 -12.06 16.09 -6.28
CA SER A 83 -11.44 17.09 -7.16
C SER A 83 -11.57 18.51 -6.60
N SER A 84 -12.74 18.85 -6.02
CA SER A 84 -12.93 20.14 -5.37
C SER A 84 -12.04 20.32 -4.14
N ALA A 85 -11.89 19.28 -3.31
CA ALA A 85 -11.00 19.32 -2.15
C ALA A 85 -9.53 19.46 -2.58
N LEU A 86 -9.11 18.65 -3.56
CA LEU A 86 -7.73 18.64 -4.05
C LEU A 86 -7.36 19.96 -4.75
N ARG A 87 -8.29 20.59 -5.48
CA ARG A 87 -8.06 21.91 -6.09
C ARG A 87 -7.87 23.02 -5.06
N LYS A 88 -8.54 22.94 -3.90
CA LYS A 88 -8.32 23.87 -2.79
C LYS A 88 -6.93 23.69 -2.17
N GLU A 89 -6.44 22.45 -2.12
CA GLU A 89 -5.13 22.11 -1.58
C GLU A 89 -3.99 22.51 -2.52
N LEU A 90 -4.09 22.15 -3.81
CA LEU A 90 -3.00 22.31 -4.78
C LEU A 90 -3.01 23.63 -5.54
N GLY A 91 -4.13 24.35 -5.54
CA GLY A 91 -4.31 25.58 -6.32
C GLY A 91 -4.78 25.32 -7.76
N LYS A 92 -4.90 26.42 -8.51
CA LYS A 92 -5.54 26.45 -9.84
C LYS A 92 -4.64 26.00 -10.99
N ASP A 93 -3.34 25.92 -10.76
CA ASP A 93 -2.34 25.61 -11.80
C ASP A 93 -2.28 24.11 -12.11
N PHE A 94 -2.91 23.28 -11.28
CA PHE A 94 -3.05 21.85 -11.52
C PHE A 94 -4.29 21.56 -12.38
N GLU A 95 -4.07 20.88 -13.50
CA GLU A 95 -5.13 20.21 -14.24
C GLU A 95 -5.66 19.03 -13.40
N MET A 96 -6.98 18.85 -13.40
CA MET A 96 -7.65 17.77 -12.69
C MET A 96 -8.36 16.87 -13.70
N ARG A 97 -8.14 15.56 -13.62
CA ARG A 97 -8.80 14.57 -14.49
C ARG A 97 -9.28 13.39 -13.67
N ALA A 98 -10.57 13.09 -13.75
CA ALA A 98 -11.11 11.79 -13.35
C ALA A 98 -10.98 10.82 -14.52
N ASP A 99 -10.41 9.64 -14.30
CA ASP A 99 -10.18 8.63 -15.33
C ASP A 99 -10.25 7.21 -14.74
N GLY A 100 -11.36 6.51 -14.97
CA GLY A 100 -11.62 5.20 -14.36
C GLY A 100 -11.73 5.28 -12.84
N HIS A 101 -10.85 4.55 -12.13
CA HIS A 101 -10.75 4.59 -10.67
C HIS A 101 -9.92 5.77 -10.15
N TYR A 102 -9.24 6.51 -11.03
CA TYR A 102 -8.26 7.52 -10.63
C TYR A 102 -8.81 8.94 -10.66
N LEU A 103 -8.37 9.75 -9.70
CA LEU A 103 -8.39 11.21 -9.78
C LEU A 103 -6.96 11.70 -9.84
N ILE A 104 -6.59 12.34 -10.95
CA ILE A 104 -5.23 12.74 -11.25
C ILE A 104 -5.17 14.27 -11.25
N ALA A 105 -4.25 14.82 -10.46
CA ALA A 105 -3.88 16.22 -10.47
C ALA A 105 -2.46 16.35 -11.00
N GLY A 106 -2.21 17.26 -11.95
CA GLY A 106 -0.86 17.46 -12.47
C GLY A 106 -0.72 18.68 -13.39
N PRO A 107 0.47 18.89 -13.98
CA PRO A 107 0.68 19.94 -14.96
C PRO A 107 -0.25 19.75 -16.17
N ALA A 108 -0.60 20.87 -16.82
CA ALA A 108 -1.46 20.86 -17.99
C ALA A 108 -0.91 19.93 -19.09
N GLY A 109 -1.78 19.10 -19.67
CA GLY A 109 -1.45 18.14 -20.72
C GLY A 109 -0.77 16.85 -20.24
N ARG A 110 -0.43 16.71 -18.95
CA ARG A 110 0.23 15.50 -18.41
C ARG A 110 -0.74 14.48 -17.84
N VAL A 111 -1.87 14.92 -17.29
CA VAL A 111 -2.79 14.04 -16.54
C VAL A 111 -3.39 12.91 -17.40
N ALA A 112 -3.63 13.13 -18.69
CA ALA A 112 -4.14 12.10 -19.59
C ALA A 112 -3.10 11.02 -19.93
N LEU A 113 -1.83 11.44 -20.12
CA LEU A 113 -0.71 10.56 -20.40
C LEU A 113 -0.50 9.56 -19.25
N TYR A 114 -0.36 10.08 -18.03
CA TYR A 114 -0.21 9.23 -16.85
C TYR A 114 -1.49 8.45 -16.51
N GLY A 115 -2.67 9.01 -16.80
CA GLY A 115 -3.94 8.31 -16.62
C GLY A 115 -4.07 7.04 -17.44
N THR A 116 -3.54 7.03 -18.66
CA THR A 116 -3.49 5.81 -19.48
C THR A 116 -2.62 4.75 -18.82
N LEU A 117 -1.38 5.11 -18.43
CA LEU A 117 -0.44 4.21 -17.76
C LEU A 117 -1.03 3.59 -16.48
N LEU A 118 -1.65 4.42 -15.64
CA LEU A 118 -2.25 4.00 -14.36
C LEU A 118 -3.43 3.04 -14.57
N ASN A 119 -4.33 3.36 -15.50
CA ASN A 119 -5.47 2.49 -15.81
C ASN A 119 -5.03 1.16 -16.42
N ASP A 120 -4.00 1.15 -17.26
CA ASP A 120 -3.42 -0.07 -17.83
C ASP A 120 -2.80 -0.96 -16.74
N ALA A 121 -2.04 -0.36 -15.81
CA ALA A 121 -1.49 -1.05 -14.66
C ALA A 121 -2.59 -1.63 -13.75
N PHE A 122 -3.63 -0.84 -13.44
CA PHE A 122 -4.77 -1.29 -12.65
C PHE A 122 -5.48 -2.48 -13.27
N ARG A 123 -5.85 -2.40 -14.57
CA ARG A 123 -6.54 -3.50 -15.26
C ARG A 123 -5.70 -4.78 -15.29
N SER A 124 -4.40 -4.65 -15.50
CA SER A 124 -3.48 -5.78 -15.55
C SER A 124 -3.34 -6.44 -14.16
N ASN A 125 -3.14 -5.64 -13.10
CA ASN A 125 -3.11 -6.12 -11.71
C ASN A 125 -4.43 -6.81 -11.34
N TRP A 126 -5.57 -6.19 -11.65
CA TRP A 126 -6.88 -6.77 -11.41
C TRP A 126 -7.04 -8.13 -12.08
N SER A 127 -6.70 -8.23 -13.37
CA SER A 127 -6.73 -9.47 -14.13
C SER A 127 -5.79 -10.53 -13.55
N TYR A 128 -4.58 -10.14 -13.15
CA TYR A 128 -3.58 -11.03 -12.56
C TYR A 128 -4.12 -11.76 -11.32
N PHE A 129 -4.65 -10.99 -10.37
CA PHE A 129 -5.10 -11.51 -9.08
C PHE A 129 -6.46 -12.22 -9.18
N SER A 130 -7.41 -11.67 -9.93
CA SER A 130 -8.73 -12.30 -10.11
C SER A 130 -8.63 -13.70 -10.74
N ARG A 131 -7.78 -13.88 -11.76
CA ARG A 131 -7.53 -15.19 -12.39
C ARG A 131 -6.88 -16.21 -11.47
N ARG A 132 -6.22 -15.76 -10.40
CA ARG A 132 -5.52 -16.61 -9.42
C ARG A 132 -6.32 -16.82 -8.13
N GLY A 133 -7.62 -16.50 -8.17
CA GLY A 133 -8.55 -16.79 -7.06
C GLY A 133 -8.48 -15.81 -5.90
N PHE A 134 -7.80 -14.67 -6.04
CA PHE A 134 -7.81 -13.62 -5.04
C PHE A 134 -9.16 -12.91 -5.02
N ARG A 135 -9.69 -12.67 -3.82
CA ARG A 135 -10.95 -11.95 -3.62
C ARG A 135 -10.70 -10.45 -3.63
N LEU A 136 -10.76 -9.87 -4.82
CA LEU A 136 -10.67 -8.43 -5.01
C LEU A 136 -11.99 -7.74 -4.70
N ARG A 137 -11.89 -6.47 -4.29
CA ARG A 137 -13.00 -5.53 -4.15
C ARG A 137 -12.65 -4.26 -4.91
N GLU A 138 -13.67 -3.58 -5.41
CA GLU A 138 -13.49 -2.27 -6.02
C GLU A 138 -13.00 -1.25 -4.99
N PRO A 139 -12.11 -0.31 -5.37
CA PRO A 139 -11.75 0.82 -4.52
C PRO A 139 -13.00 1.62 -4.13
N GLU A 140 -13.20 1.81 -2.82
CA GLU A 140 -14.33 2.57 -2.31
C GLU A 140 -14.19 4.07 -2.59
N HIS A 141 -12.95 4.55 -2.67
CA HIS A 141 -12.58 5.94 -2.94
C HIS A 141 -11.88 6.06 -4.30
N PRO A 142 -12.01 7.21 -4.99
CA PRO A 142 -11.11 7.56 -6.08
C PRO A 142 -9.65 7.44 -5.65
N LEU A 143 -8.84 6.76 -6.46
CA LEU A 143 -7.42 6.62 -6.26
C LEU A 143 -6.73 7.92 -6.68
N VAL A 144 -6.29 8.69 -5.69
CA VAL A 144 -5.75 10.03 -5.94
C VAL A 144 -4.27 9.96 -6.31
N VAL A 145 -3.91 10.63 -7.39
CA VAL A 145 -2.56 10.77 -7.92
C VAL A 145 -2.22 12.24 -8.09
N ILE A 146 -1.07 12.67 -7.58
CA ILE A 146 -0.56 14.03 -7.67
C ILE A 146 0.78 14.01 -8.40
N ILE A 147 0.84 14.72 -9.51
CA ILE A 147 2.02 14.84 -10.38
C ILE A 147 2.58 16.25 -10.18
N LEU A 148 3.77 16.37 -9.63
CA LEU A 148 4.44 17.64 -9.43
C LEU A 148 5.22 18.03 -10.69
N PRO A 149 5.40 19.33 -10.95
CA PRO A 149 6.05 19.81 -12.17
C PRO A 149 7.55 19.54 -12.21
N SER A 150 8.19 19.26 -11.07
CA SER A 150 9.63 19.02 -10.98
C SER A 150 10.00 18.17 -9.76
N HIS A 151 11.21 17.62 -9.78
CA HIS A 151 11.80 16.92 -8.63
C HIS A 151 11.86 17.81 -7.38
N GLU A 152 12.21 19.09 -7.53
CA GLU A 152 12.28 20.06 -6.44
C GLU A 152 10.91 20.28 -5.80
N ALA A 153 9.88 20.56 -6.61
CA ALA A 153 8.51 20.72 -6.14
C ALA A 153 7.99 19.45 -5.45
N PHE A 154 8.38 18.27 -5.94
CA PHE A 154 8.09 17.01 -5.29
C PHE A 154 8.73 16.90 -3.89
N LEU A 155 10.03 17.17 -3.77
CA LEU A 155 10.71 17.10 -2.47
C LEU A 155 10.13 18.10 -1.46
N GLU A 156 9.83 19.32 -1.90
CA GLU A 156 9.15 20.33 -1.07
C GLU A 156 7.78 19.86 -0.60
N PHE A 157 6.98 19.33 -1.52
CA PHE A 157 5.64 18.82 -1.23
C PHE A 157 5.65 17.69 -0.20
N VAL A 158 6.57 16.73 -0.36
CA VAL A 158 6.72 15.59 0.56
C VAL A 158 7.26 16.04 1.92
N ALA A 159 8.22 16.98 1.95
CA ALA A 159 8.78 17.51 3.19
C ALA A 159 7.71 18.26 4.01
N ALA A 160 6.87 19.07 3.35
CA ALA A 160 5.78 19.82 3.98
C ALA A 160 4.76 18.91 4.69
N ARG A 161 4.65 17.64 4.29
CA ARG A 161 3.75 16.64 4.88
C ARG A 161 4.36 15.84 6.03
N GLY A 162 5.53 16.26 6.54
CA GLY A 162 6.13 15.70 7.75
C GLY A 162 7.21 14.65 7.51
N SER A 163 7.66 14.46 6.27
CA SER A 163 8.81 13.61 5.97
C SER A 163 10.11 14.34 6.31
N GLN A 164 10.59 14.22 7.55
CA GLN A 164 11.76 14.97 8.05
C GLN A 164 13.09 14.60 7.36
N LYS A 165 13.17 13.48 6.65
CA LYS A 165 14.35 13.02 5.90
C LYS A 165 13.94 12.40 4.58
N VAL A 166 13.63 13.23 3.59
CA VAL A 166 13.36 12.78 2.22
C VAL A 166 14.69 12.54 1.50
N SER A 167 14.89 11.34 0.96
CA SER A 167 16.05 11.05 0.11
C SER A 167 15.98 11.88 -1.16
N GLN A 168 17.10 12.49 -1.57
CA GLN A 168 17.22 13.19 -2.86
C GLN A 168 17.07 12.26 -4.09
N HIS A 169 17.01 10.94 -3.86
CA HIS A 169 16.77 9.95 -4.90
C HIS A 169 15.31 9.48 -4.93
N LEU A 170 14.45 9.98 -4.04
CA LEU A 170 13.04 9.63 -4.01
C LEU A 170 12.37 10.20 -5.26
N ARG A 171 11.64 9.36 -5.98
CA ARG A 171 11.04 9.72 -7.28
C ARG A 171 9.52 9.70 -7.27
N GLY A 172 8.95 8.96 -6.33
CA GLY A 172 7.54 8.91 -6.05
C GLY A 172 7.33 8.32 -4.67
N GLN A 173 6.12 8.44 -4.17
CA GLN A 173 5.69 7.78 -2.95
C GLN A 173 4.17 7.58 -2.96
N TYR A 174 3.73 6.44 -2.46
CA TYR A 174 2.37 6.22 -2.04
C TYR A 174 2.26 6.36 -0.51
N GLU A 175 1.43 7.29 -0.06
CA GLU A 175 1.19 7.54 1.35
C GLU A 175 -0.09 6.85 1.82
N ARG A 176 0.06 5.77 2.61
CA ARG A 176 -1.07 4.97 3.12
C ARG A 176 -2.12 5.78 3.87
N GLN A 177 -1.68 6.77 4.65
CA GLN A 177 -2.57 7.56 5.50
C GLN A 177 -3.48 8.48 4.67
N SER A 178 -2.94 9.20 3.68
CA SER A 178 -3.74 10.08 2.82
C SER A 178 -4.42 9.34 1.66
N ASN A 179 -4.01 8.10 1.37
CA ASN A 179 -4.37 7.34 0.17
C ASN A 179 -3.86 7.95 -1.15
N GLN A 180 -2.84 8.81 -1.08
CA GLN A 180 -2.38 9.57 -2.22
C GLN A 180 -1.06 9.02 -2.73
N MET A 181 -0.99 8.86 -4.04
CA MET A 181 0.26 8.64 -4.75
C MET A 181 0.77 9.99 -5.25
N VAL A 182 2.07 10.23 -5.08
CA VAL A 182 2.71 11.50 -5.44
C VAL A 182 4.02 11.22 -6.16
N PHE A 183 4.25 11.86 -7.30
CA PHE A 183 5.51 11.78 -8.05
C PHE A 183 5.68 13.05 -8.89
N TYR A 184 6.73 13.18 -9.69
CA TYR A 184 6.91 14.32 -10.59
C TYR A 184 7.00 13.93 -12.07
N ASP A 185 6.64 14.88 -12.93
CA ASP A 185 6.69 14.74 -14.38
C ASP A 185 8.15 14.73 -14.88
N GLU A 186 8.50 13.71 -15.66
CA GLU A 186 9.71 13.69 -16.50
C GLU A 186 9.38 13.17 -17.91
N ALA A 187 8.16 13.39 -18.40
CA ALA A 187 7.83 13.06 -19.77
C ALA A 187 8.48 14.06 -20.74
N ASP A 188 9.00 13.55 -21.87
CA ASP A 188 9.58 14.41 -22.90
C ASP A 188 8.50 15.25 -23.64
N ALA A 189 8.93 16.09 -24.58
CA ALA A 189 8.04 16.93 -25.38
C ALA A 189 7.13 16.11 -26.34
N ALA A 190 7.51 14.87 -26.65
CA ALA A 190 6.70 13.94 -27.44
C ALA A 190 5.70 13.14 -26.58
N GLY A 191 5.73 13.32 -25.26
CA GLY A 191 4.86 12.61 -24.31
C GLY A 191 5.37 11.23 -23.94
N ASN A 192 6.65 10.91 -24.18
CA ASN A 192 7.23 9.66 -23.71
C ASN A 192 7.63 9.80 -22.24
N ILE A 193 7.11 8.92 -21.39
CA ILE A 193 7.54 8.80 -20.00
C ILE A 193 8.84 8.00 -19.98
N SER A 194 9.87 8.51 -19.29
CA SER A 194 11.13 7.76 -19.12
C SER A 194 10.88 6.39 -18.49
N SER A 195 11.66 5.36 -18.87
CA SER A 195 11.50 4.01 -18.31
C SER A 195 11.66 4.00 -16.78
N PHE A 196 12.52 4.88 -16.27
CA PHE A 196 12.73 5.05 -14.83
C PHE A 196 11.47 5.56 -14.12
N VAL A 197 10.88 6.68 -14.59
CA VAL A 197 9.65 7.22 -13.99
C VAL A 197 8.48 6.29 -14.20
N ARG A 198 8.39 5.63 -15.37
CA ARG A 198 7.38 4.59 -15.61
C ARG A 198 7.46 3.49 -14.54
N GLY A 199 8.66 2.98 -14.24
CA GLY A 199 8.87 1.99 -13.19
C GLY A 199 8.40 2.47 -11.83
N THR A 200 8.80 3.68 -11.43
CA THR A 200 8.33 4.30 -10.17
C THR A 200 6.81 4.45 -10.13
N VAL A 201 6.20 4.96 -11.21
CA VAL A 201 4.75 5.15 -11.28
C VAL A 201 4.02 3.81 -11.13
N ILE A 202 4.51 2.76 -11.79
CA ILE A 202 3.90 1.45 -11.66
C ILE A 202 4.08 0.90 -10.24
N HIS A 203 5.30 0.98 -9.68
CA HIS A 203 5.60 0.54 -8.31
C HIS A 203 4.62 1.14 -7.29
N GLU A 204 4.51 2.48 -7.26
CA GLU A 204 3.62 3.16 -6.33
C GLU A 204 2.13 2.87 -6.62
N SER A 205 1.77 2.69 -7.90
CA SER A 205 0.40 2.29 -8.27
C SER A 205 0.05 0.88 -7.77
N VAL A 206 1.03 -0.03 -7.68
CA VAL A 206 0.82 -1.38 -7.12
C VAL A 206 0.60 -1.29 -5.61
N HIS A 207 1.33 -0.43 -4.89
CA HIS A 207 1.00 -0.15 -3.49
C HIS A 207 -0.44 0.36 -3.37
N GLN A 208 -0.80 1.42 -4.10
CA GLN A 208 -2.15 1.98 -4.04
C GLN A 208 -3.22 0.92 -4.41
N PHE A 209 -2.99 0.10 -5.42
CA PHE A 209 -3.87 -0.99 -5.82
C PHE A 209 -4.04 -2.02 -4.70
N THR A 210 -2.95 -2.58 -4.16
CA THR A 210 -3.00 -3.66 -3.16
C THR A 210 -3.73 -3.24 -1.89
N PHE A 211 -3.51 -1.99 -1.47
CA PHE A 211 -4.09 -1.40 -0.28
C PHE A 211 -5.57 -0.98 -0.42
N ASN A 212 -6.09 -0.84 -1.65
CA ASN A 212 -7.46 -0.39 -1.90
C ASN A 212 -8.36 -1.46 -2.53
N THR A 213 -7.82 -2.62 -2.92
CA THR A 213 -8.59 -3.70 -3.56
C THR A 213 -8.87 -4.90 -2.66
N GLY A 214 -8.55 -4.78 -1.37
CA GLY A 214 -8.77 -5.86 -0.40
C GLY A 214 -7.71 -6.96 -0.43
N LEU A 215 -6.58 -6.78 -1.11
CA LEU A 215 -5.43 -7.69 -0.99
C LEU A 215 -4.69 -7.50 0.33
N THR A 216 -4.56 -6.25 0.78
CA THR A 216 -3.95 -5.89 2.07
C THR A 216 -4.80 -4.82 2.77
N GLN A 217 -4.33 -4.29 3.90
CA GLN A 217 -4.97 -3.19 4.63
C GLN A 217 -3.98 -2.06 4.92
N ARG A 218 -4.39 -0.82 4.68
CA ARG A 218 -3.54 0.38 4.79
C ARG A 218 -2.98 0.63 6.20
N LEU A 219 -3.80 0.42 7.23
CA LEU A 219 -3.40 0.60 8.63
C LEU A 219 -2.70 -0.64 9.23
N ALA A 220 -2.65 -1.76 8.51
CA ALA A 220 -1.99 -2.95 9.02
C ALA A 220 -0.47 -2.77 9.06
N ASP A 221 0.12 -3.23 10.17
CA ASP A 221 1.56 -3.47 10.26
C ASP A 221 1.87 -4.73 9.45
N LEU A 222 2.41 -4.55 8.25
CA LEU A 222 2.72 -5.63 7.30
C LEU A 222 4.23 -5.78 7.16
N PRO A 223 4.74 -7.00 6.89
CA PRO A 223 6.14 -7.19 6.55
C PRO A 223 6.50 -6.35 5.31
N THR A 224 7.63 -5.65 5.38
CA THR A 224 8.10 -4.79 4.28
C THR A 224 8.42 -5.63 3.05
N TRP A 225 9.00 -6.83 3.24
CA TRP A 225 9.31 -7.75 2.15
C TRP A 225 8.09 -8.11 1.31
N LEU A 226 6.91 -8.19 1.94
CA LEU A 226 5.68 -8.53 1.25
C LEU A 226 5.18 -7.34 0.43
N VAL A 227 5.16 -6.16 1.04
CA VAL A 227 4.68 -4.92 0.41
C VAL A 227 5.56 -4.55 -0.78
N GLU A 228 6.88 -4.54 -0.58
CA GLU A 228 7.87 -4.21 -1.61
C GLU A 228 7.99 -5.34 -2.64
N GLY A 229 7.99 -6.60 -2.19
CA GLY A 229 8.09 -7.75 -3.08
C GLY A 229 6.94 -7.83 -4.07
N LEU A 230 5.71 -7.49 -3.66
CA LEU A 230 4.55 -7.38 -4.55
C LEU A 230 4.72 -6.26 -5.58
N ALA A 231 5.15 -5.08 -5.13
CA ALA A 231 5.38 -3.93 -6.02
C ALA A 231 6.45 -4.24 -7.06
N ILE A 232 7.62 -4.72 -6.64
CA ILE A 232 8.74 -5.05 -7.53
C ILE A 232 8.38 -6.15 -8.52
N ASN A 233 7.61 -7.15 -8.12
CA ASN A 233 7.17 -8.19 -9.06
C ASN A 233 6.23 -7.64 -10.13
N LEU A 234 5.31 -6.75 -9.77
CA LEU A 234 4.26 -6.25 -10.67
C LEU A 234 4.63 -4.96 -11.43
N GLU A 235 5.81 -4.39 -11.16
CA GLU A 235 6.48 -3.39 -12.00
C GLU A 235 6.67 -3.89 -13.43
N GLU A 236 7.08 -5.15 -13.56
CA GLU A 236 7.36 -5.80 -14.84
C GLU A 236 6.04 -6.22 -15.54
N ASP A 237 5.85 -5.74 -16.76
CA ASP A 237 4.62 -5.99 -17.54
C ASP A 237 4.38 -7.50 -17.74
N ALA A 238 5.43 -8.29 -17.97
CA ALA A 238 5.32 -9.74 -18.15
C ALA A 238 4.72 -10.45 -16.93
N ASN A 239 5.11 -10.03 -15.72
CA ASN A 239 4.54 -10.53 -14.47
C ASN A 239 3.09 -10.10 -14.32
N ARG A 240 2.82 -8.81 -14.54
CA ARG A 240 1.49 -8.24 -14.38
C ARG A 240 0.47 -8.80 -15.38
N GLU A 241 0.90 -9.11 -16.59
CA GLU A 241 0.04 -9.72 -17.61
C GLU A 241 -0.04 -11.25 -17.48
N GLY A 242 0.88 -11.86 -16.71
CA GLY A 242 0.96 -13.31 -16.54
C GLY A 242 1.25 -14.07 -17.83
N LYS A 243 1.94 -13.43 -18.78
CA LYS A 243 2.29 -14.02 -20.09
C LYS A 243 3.67 -14.68 -20.03
N GLY A 244 3.93 -15.56 -20.99
CA GLY A 244 5.21 -16.25 -21.14
C GLY A 244 5.44 -17.39 -20.14
N THR A 245 6.64 -17.94 -20.18
CA THR A 245 7.17 -18.89 -19.21
C THR A 245 7.60 -18.16 -17.93
N ARG A 246 7.81 -18.91 -16.84
CA ARG A 246 8.37 -18.35 -15.60
C ARG A 246 9.76 -17.70 -15.81
N MET A 247 10.52 -18.18 -16.79
CA MET A 247 11.84 -17.64 -17.13
C MET A 247 11.73 -16.25 -17.75
N GLU A 248 10.84 -16.09 -18.72
CA GLU A 248 10.60 -14.80 -19.40
C GLU A 248 10.03 -13.74 -18.46
N ARG A 249 9.36 -14.18 -17.38
CA ARG A 249 8.80 -13.35 -16.33
C ARG A 249 9.79 -12.94 -15.25
N ALA A 250 10.86 -13.72 -15.05
CA ALA A 250 11.84 -13.44 -14.02
C ALA A 250 12.66 -12.19 -14.39
N SER A 251 12.69 -11.18 -13.52
CA SER A 251 13.51 -9.99 -13.72
C SER A 251 14.99 -10.37 -13.62
N SER A 252 15.71 -10.30 -14.74
CA SER A 252 17.12 -10.72 -14.81
C SER A 252 18.03 -9.92 -13.86
N SER A 253 17.74 -8.62 -13.68
CA SER A 253 18.50 -7.76 -12.76
C SER A 253 18.28 -8.14 -11.30
N ARG A 254 17.03 -8.43 -10.91
CA ARG A 254 16.68 -8.86 -9.54
C ARG A 254 17.19 -10.26 -9.24
N LEU A 255 17.14 -11.17 -10.22
CA LEU A 255 17.72 -12.49 -10.12
C LEU A 255 19.23 -12.42 -9.90
N ALA A 256 19.95 -11.64 -10.71
CA ALA A 256 21.40 -11.44 -10.54
C ALA A 256 21.74 -10.84 -9.17
N ALA A 257 20.96 -9.86 -8.69
CA ALA A 257 21.14 -9.27 -7.36
C ALA A 257 20.92 -10.30 -6.24
N TYR A 258 19.85 -11.10 -6.32
CA TYR A 258 19.57 -12.17 -5.36
C TYR A 258 20.69 -13.23 -5.35
N THR A 259 21.13 -13.70 -6.52
CA THR A 259 22.23 -14.67 -6.64
C THR A 259 23.53 -14.12 -6.05
N ARG A 260 23.83 -12.83 -6.29
CA ARG A 260 24.98 -12.15 -5.67
C ARG A 260 24.84 -12.13 -4.15
N PHE A 261 23.68 -11.74 -3.62
CA PHE A 261 23.40 -11.69 -2.19
C PHE A 261 23.62 -13.06 -1.53
N ARG A 262 22.99 -14.13 -2.06
CA ARG A 262 23.12 -15.49 -1.52
C ARG A 262 24.56 -16.01 -1.50
N ARG A 263 25.39 -15.59 -2.45
CA ARG A 263 26.82 -15.93 -2.48
C ARG A 263 27.62 -15.20 -1.40
N LEU A 264 27.30 -13.92 -1.14
CA LEU A 264 28.00 -13.09 -0.17
C LEU A 264 27.56 -13.36 1.27
N GLU A 265 26.31 -13.80 1.45
CA GLU A 265 25.68 -14.05 2.75
C GLU A 265 25.31 -15.54 2.92
N PRO A 266 26.28 -16.47 2.93
CA PRO A 266 26.01 -17.91 2.93
C PRO A 266 25.30 -18.41 4.20
N ASN A 267 25.37 -17.65 5.30
CA ASN A 267 24.74 -17.96 6.57
C ASN A 267 23.39 -17.24 6.78
N TRP A 268 22.90 -16.51 5.77
CA TRP A 268 21.60 -15.83 5.87
C TRP A 268 20.46 -16.83 6.09
N SER A 269 19.46 -16.41 6.86
CA SER A 269 18.35 -17.25 7.32
C SER A 269 17.01 -16.64 6.90
N LEU A 270 16.24 -17.38 6.09
CA LEU A 270 14.87 -16.97 5.73
C LEU A 270 13.97 -16.82 6.98
N PRO A 271 13.97 -17.74 7.96
CA PRO A 271 13.20 -17.55 9.18
C PRO A 271 13.51 -16.24 9.91
N GLU A 272 14.78 -15.85 10.03
CA GLU A 272 15.15 -14.60 10.69
C GLU A 272 14.62 -13.39 9.92
N PHE A 273 14.73 -13.41 8.59
CA PHE A 273 14.18 -12.37 7.72
C PHE A 273 12.65 -12.27 7.76
N LEU A 274 11.94 -13.40 7.80
CA LEU A 274 10.48 -13.42 7.94
C LEU A 274 10.02 -12.87 9.30
N ALA A 275 10.82 -13.11 10.34
CA ALA A 275 10.56 -12.61 11.68
C ALA A 275 10.81 -11.09 11.79
N ASP A 276 11.92 -10.60 11.22
CA ASP A 276 12.27 -9.19 11.18
C ASP A 276 13.12 -8.86 9.94
N ASP A 277 12.47 -8.26 8.94
CA ASP A 277 13.08 -7.81 7.69
C ASP A 277 13.69 -6.40 7.80
N GLY A 278 13.37 -5.67 8.87
CA GLY A 278 13.78 -4.29 9.08
C GLY A 278 15.30 -4.05 9.02
N PRO A 279 16.16 -4.89 9.63
CA PRO A 279 17.60 -4.73 9.54
C PRO A 279 18.12 -4.75 8.10
N LEU A 280 17.66 -5.68 7.26
CA LEU A 280 18.12 -5.77 5.88
C LEU A 280 17.68 -4.55 5.06
N PHE A 281 16.43 -4.10 5.21
CA PHE A 281 15.94 -2.89 4.54
C PHE A 281 16.69 -1.61 4.94
N LYS A 282 17.12 -1.51 6.20
CA LYS A 282 17.87 -0.34 6.71
C LYS A 282 19.33 -0.33 6.26
N GLN A 283 19.98 -1.50 6.20
CA GLN A 283 21.42 -1.59 5.98
C GLN A 283 21.79 -1.86 4.52
N GLN A 284 20.98 -2.66 3.81
CA GLN A 284 21.26 -3.17 2.47
C GLN A 284 19.97 -3.16 1.62
N THR A 285 19.37 -1.97 1.43
CA THR A 285 18.04 -1.82 0.80
C THR A 285 17.91 -2.53 -0.56
N LEU A 286 18.94 -2.46 -1.42
CA LEU A 286 18.91 -3.10 -2.73
C LEU A 286 18.88 -4.63 -2.63
N ASP A 287 19.62 -5.20 -1.68
CA ASP A 287 19.61 -6.64 -1.43
C ASP A 287 18.29 -7.07 -0.77
N ALA A 288 17.73 -6.24 0.13
CA ALA A 288 16.39 -6.45 0.68
C ALA A 288 15.32 -6.52 -0.40
N TYR A 289 15.37 -5.62 -1.39
CA TYR A 289 14.49 -5.65 -2.55
C TYR A 289 14.69 -6.90 -3.41
N ALA A 290 15.93 -7.34 -3.64
CA ALA A 290 16.20 -8.56 -4.40
C ALA A 290 15.64 -9.82 -3.70
N VAL A 291 15.83 -9.93 -2.38
CA VAL A 291 15.30 -11.03 -1.55
C VAL A 291 13.77 -11.01 -1.53
N SER A 292 13.18 -9.83 -1.36
CA SER A 292 11.72 -9.64 -1.32
C SER A 292 11.07 -9.98 -2.65
N TRP A 293 11.69 -9.56 -3.76
CA TRP A 293 11.28 -9.94 -5.11
C TRP A 293 11.34 -11.45 -5.28
N ALA A 294 12.47 -12.09 -4.97
CA ALA A 294 12.68 -13.52 -5.18
C ALA A 294 11.70 -14.38 -4.37
N LEU A 295 11.44 -14.02 -3.11
CA LEU A 295 10.48 -14.73 -2.25
C LEU A 295 9.06 -14.57 -2.80
N THR A 296 8.66 -13.35 -3.14
CA THR A 296 7.32 -13.06 -3.65
C THR A 296 7.07 -13.70 -5.01
N PHE A 297 8.06 -13.67 -5.90
CA PHE A 297 8.01 -14.33 -7.21
C PHE A 297 7.78 -15.84 -7.06
N TYR A 298 8.58 -16.48 -6.20
CA TYR A 298 8.42 -17.91 -5.90
C TYR A 298 7.02 -18.25 -5.39
N LEU A 299 6.48 -17.47 -4.44
CA LEU A 299 5.13 -17.69 -3.91
C LEU A 299 4.05 -17.51 -4.99
N MET A 300 4.17 -16.47 -5.82
CA MET A 300 3.25 -16.17 -6.92
C MET A 300 3.25 -17.26 -8.00
N GLU A 301 4.41 -17.83 -8.31
CA GLU A 301 4.58 -18.83 -9.38
C GLU A 301 4.25 -20.25 -8.92
N THR A 302 4.58 -20.61 -7.67
CA THR A 302 4.53 -22.01 -7.22
C THR A 302 3.39 -22.30 -6.24
N ARG A 303 2.90 -21.28 -5.53
CA ARG A 303 1.93 -21.42 -4.43
C ARG A 303 0.89 -20.29 -4.42
N PRO A 304 0.24 -19.95 -5.56
CA PRO A 304 -0.66 -18.80 -5.63
C PRO A 304 -1.88 -18.94 -4.71
N ALA A 305 -2.39 -20.16 -4.49
CA ALA A 305 -3.53 -20.41 -3.60
C ALA A 305 -3.16 -20.20 -2.13
N GLU A 306 -2.03 -20.74 -1.67
CA GLU A 306 -1.46 -20.48 -0.35
C GLU A 306 -1.18 -18.98 -0.18
N PHE A 307 -0.58 -18.33 -1.18
CA PHE A 307 -0.27 -16.91 -1.09
C PHE A 307 -1.54 -16.06 -0.97
N SER A 308 -2.60 -16.41 -1.69
CA SER A 308 -3.92 -15.79 -1.51
C SER A 308 -4.48 -15.99 -0.11
N ARG A 309 -4.37 -17.20 0.46
CA ARG A 309 -4.77 -17.47 1.85
C ARG A 309 -3.94 -16.68 2.86
N TYR A 310 -2.64 -16.50 2.61
CA TYR A 310 -1.76 -15.71 3.46
C TYR A 310 -2.18 -14.23 3.46
N LEU A 311 -2.40 -13.63 2.29
CA LEU A 311 -2.89 -12.25 2.21
C LEU A 311 -4.25 -12.07 2.89
N GLN A 312 -5.18 -13.00 2.70
CA GLN A 312 -6.49 -13.00 3.37
C GLN A 312 -6.36 -13.10 4.90
N HIS A 313 -5.43 -13.94 5.40
CA HIS A 313 -5.16 -14.04 6.82
C HIS A 313 -4.59 -12.74 7.38
N LEU A 314 -3.65 -12.09 6.67
CA LEU A 314 -3.12 -10.78 7.05
C LEU A 314 -4.19 -9.68 7.07
N GLN A 315 -5.15 -9.73 6.13
CA GLN A 315 -6.29 -8.81 6.09
C GLN A 315 -7.22 -8.95 7.32
N GLN A 316 -7.18 -10.08 8.02
CA GLN A 316 -8.05 -10.33 9.17
C GLN A 316 -7.37 -10.04 10.52
N ARG A 317 -6.09 -9.61 10.51
CA ARG A 317 -5.36 -9.29 11.74
C ARG A 317 -5.97 -8.09 12.47
N ASP A 318 -5.94 -8.15 13.79
CA ASP A 318 -6.38 -7.05 14.64
C ASP A 318 -5.41 -5.87 14.53
N LEU A 319 -5.86 -4.78 13.94
CA LEU A 319 -5.10 -3.54 13.74
C LEU A 319 -4.63 -2.88 15.05
N ARG A 320 -5.18 -3.28 16.19
CA ARG A 320 -4.76 -2.77 17.52
C ARG A 320 -3.50 -3.45 18.03
N GLN A 321 -3.19 -4.63 17.50
CA GLN A 321 -2.05 -5.43 17.94
C GLN A 321 -0.84 -5.16 17.04
N LYS A 322 0.33 -4.98 17.67
CA LYS A 322 1.59 -4.91 16.92
C LYS A 322 1.85 -6.27 16.26
N TYR A 323 2.42 -6.28 15.06
CA TYR A 323 2.76 -7.54 14.41
C TYR A 323 4.14 -8.04 14.87
N SER A 324 4.16 -8.83 15.95
CA SER A 324 5.40 -9.32 16.55
C SER A 324 6.17 -10.28 15.62
N PRO A 325 7.50 -10.42 15.76
CA PRO A 325 8.27 -11.40 14.99
C PRO A 325 7.73 -12.83 15.12
N GLN A 326 7.27 -13.21 16.31
CA GLN A 326 6.70 -14.52 16.58
C GLN A 326 5.38 -14.72 15.82
N ASP A 327 4.51 -13.71 15.81
CA ASP A 327 3.25 -13.76 15.07
C ASP A 327 3.49 -13.80 13.56
N ARG A 328 4.50 -13.06 13.04
CA ARG A 328 4.88 -13.08 11.62
C ARG A 328 5.24 -14.48 11.16
N LEU A 329 6.08 -15.16 11.94
CA LEU A 329 6.45 -16.55 11.69
C LEU A 329 5.27 -17.49 11.81
N ALA A 330 4.48 -17.38 12.88
CA ALA A 330 3.33 -18.26 13.11
C ALA A 330 2.30 -18.17 11.98
N ASP A 331 2.00 -16.95 11.51
CA ASP A 331 1.07 -16.73 10.40
C ASP A 331 1.61 -17.26 9.08
N PHE A 332 2.90 -17.08 8.81
CA PHE A 332 3.54 -17.64 7.63
C PHE A 332 3.52 -19.18 7.66
N GLN A 333 3.94 -19.78 8.78
CA GLN A 333 3.95 -21.22 8.97
C GLN A 333 2.56 -21.85 8.89
N LYS A 334 1.54 -21.16 9.39
CA LYS A 334 0.14 -21.60 9.30
C LYS A 334 -0.31 -21.85 7.85
N VAL A 335 0.27 -21.12 6.89
CA VAL A 335 -0.12 -21.19 5.48
C VAL A 335 0.87 -22.02 4.65
N PHE A 336 2.17 -21.86 4.89
CA PHE A 336 3.23 -22.46 4.07
C PHE A 336 3.92 -23.68 4.72
N GLY A 337 3.56 -24.02 5.95
CA GLY A 337 4.11 -25.15 6.71
C GLY A 337 5.14 -24.73 7.76
N HIS A 338 5.32 -25.59 8.77
CA HIS A 338 6.18 -25.29 9.93
C HIS A 338 7.68 -25.46 9.65
N ASP A 339 8.08 -26.31 8.70
CA ASP A 339 9.49 -26.54 8.36
C ASP A 339 10.01 -25.47 7.40
N LEU A 340 10.34 -24.31 7.98
CA LEU A 340 10.85 -23.16 7.23
C LEU A 340 12.24 -23.42 6.64
N ARG A 341 13.01 -24.37 7.18
CA ARG A 341 14.33 -24.69 6.62
C ARG A 341 14.19 -25.46 5.32
N THR A 342 13.30 -26.45 5.28
CA THR A 342 12.96 -27.14 4.03
C THR A 342 12.33 -26.17 3.02
N PHE A 343 11.46 -25.26 3.46
CA PHE A 343 10.92 -24.20 2.59
C PHE A 343 12.02 -23.35 1.97
N GLU A 344 12.99 -22.89 2.76
CA GLU A 344 14.14 -22.09 2.28
C GLU A 344 14.95 -22.86 1.22
N ILE A 345 15.23 -24.15 1.46
CA ILE A 345 15.97 -25.00 0.51
C ILE A 345 15.21 -25.13 -0.82
N GLN A 346 13.90 -25.37 -0.78
CA GLN A 346 13.08 -25.47 -1.99
C GLN A 346 13.02 -24.16 -2.76
N TRP A 347 12.89 -23.04 -2.04
CA TRP A 347 12.92 -21.71 -2.62
C TRP A 347 14.26 -21.40 -3.28
N ALA A 348 15.38 -21.64 -2.59
CA ALA A 348 16.71 -21.42 -3.14
C ALA A 348 16.95 -22.24 -4.42
N ARG A 349 16.57 -23.52 -4.43
CA ARG A 349 16.65 -24.39 -5.62
C ARG A 349 15.86 -23.83 -6.79
N PHE A 350 14.63 -23.36 -6.55
CA PHE A 350 13.82 -22.73 -7.60
C PHE A 350 14.53 -21.50 -8.17
N MET A 351 15.13 -20.66 -7.34
CA MET A 351 15.88 -19.49 -7.82
C MET A 351 17.15 -19.89 -8.60
N ASP A 352 17.85 -20.93 -8.18
CA ASP A 352 19.03 -21.45 -8.89
C ASP A 352 18.67 -22.03 -10.28
N GLU A 353 17.53 -22.72 -10.39
CA GLU A 353 16.98 -23.20 -11.66
C GLU A 353 16.67 -22.06 -12.63
N LEU A 354 16.19 -20.92 -12.11
CA LEU A 354 15.98 -19.71 -12.93
C LEU A 354 17.29 -19.05 -13.35
N ALA A 355 18.38 -19.21 -12.60
CA ALA A 355 19.65 -18.54 -12.89
C ALA A 355 20.56 -19.32 -13.84
N THR A 356 20.26 -20.61 -14.06
CA THR A 356 21.07 -21.56 -14.85
C THR A 356 20.55 -21.80 -16.26
N ASN A 357 19.30 -21.44 -16.53
CA ASN A 357 18.66 -21.48 -17.84
C ASN A 357 18.52 -20.07 -18.42
#